data_AF-A0A9D8ZPY4-F1
#
_entry.id   AF-A0A9D8ZPY4-F1
#
_cell.length_a   1.000
_cell.length_b   1.000
_cell.length_c   1.000
_cell.angle_alpha   90.00
_cell.angle_beta   90.00
_cell.angle_gamma   90.00
#
_symmetry.space_group_name_H-M   'P 1'
#
loop_
_entity.id
_entity.type
_entity.pdbx_description
1 polymer ?
#
loop_
_entity_poly.entity_id
_entity_poly.type
_entity_poly.pdbx_seq_one_letter_code
_entity_poly.pdbx_strand_id
1 'polypeptide(L)'
;MASATRSISCLFRFMLVFGIDRFEIIDVSATTIKARVGWPDDGVPDYDAEEEVQDIEWEIQALEPTDDALTLAEYLIDEGLMCSDRIMIGRDQLSARIGWSPLKFDAAIQSLLNMKVDMQDDGRKTDFYFVHF
;
A
#
# COMPACT_ATOMS: atom_id res chain seq x y z
N MET A 1 -6.70 3.28 -20.48
CA MET A 1 -7.01 2.25 -19.47
C MET A 1 -5.69 1.66 -19.01
N ALA A 2 -5.40 1.68 -17.70
CA ALA A 2 -4.24 0.96 -17.18
C ALA A 2 -4.44 -0.53 -17.49
N SER A 3 -3.36 -1.23 -17.89
CA SER A 3 -3.41 -2.68 -18.03
C SER A 3 -3.74 -3.30 -16.67
N ALA A 4 -4.60 -4.32 -16.62
CA ALA A 4 -4.93 -5.05 -15.40
C ALA A 4 -3.65 -5.50 -14.65
N THR A 5 -2.62 -5.93 -15.39
CA THR A 5 -1.31 -6.29 -14.82
C THR A 5 -0.63 -5.12 -14.12
N ARG A 6 -0.72 -3.90 -14.66
CA ARG A 6 -0.14 -2.70 -14.03
C ARG A 6 -0.85 -2.40 -12.72
N SER A 7 -2.19 -2.43 -12.72
CA SER A 7 -2.98 -2.17 -11.52
C SER A 7 -2.70 -3.22 -10.43
N ILE A 8 -2.66 -4.51 -10.78
CA ILE A 8 -2.30 -5.58 -9.82
C ILE A 8 -0.91 -5.34 -9.24
N SER A 9 0.07 -4.97 -10.07
CA SER A 9 1.41 -4.66 -9.60
C SER A 9 1.44 -3.44 -8.67
N CYS A 10 0.64 -2.40 -8.95
CA CYS A 10 0.54 -1.23 -8.07
C CYS A 10 -0.03 -1.60 -6.71
N LEU A 11 -1.12 -2.37 -6.70
CA LEU A 11 -1.72 -2.87 -5.46
C LEU A 11 -0.71 -3.69 -4.66
N PHE A 12 -0.06 -4.66 -5.29
CA PHE A 12 0.93 -5.51 -4.61
C PHE A 12 2.07 -4.67 -4.01
N ARG A 13 2.67 -3.75 -4.78
CA ARG A 13 3.75 -2.86 -4.31
C ARG A 13 3.30 -1.99 -3.13
N PHE A 14 2.06 -1.52 -3.14
CA PHE A 14 1.53 -0.74 -2.02
C PHE A 14 1.31 -1.60 -0.77
N MET A 15 0.80 -2.82 -0.95
CA MET A 15 0.51 -3.71 0.19
C MET A 15 1.77 -4.20 0.91
N LEU A 16 2.91 -4.28 0.21
CA LEU A 16 4.21 -4.56 0.83
C LEU A 16 4.60 -3.52 1.90
N VAL A 17 4.08 -2.29 1.84
CA VAL A 17 4.30 -1.25 2.88
C VAL A 17 3.82 -1.72 4.24
N PHE A 18 2.76 -2.52 4.28
CA PHE A 18 2.15 -3.05 5.50
C PHE A 18 2.71 -4.44 5.87
N GLY A 19 3.81 -4.87 5.23
CA GLY A 19 4.37 -6.21 5.41
C GLY A 19 3.52 -7.33 4.81
N ILE A 20 2.56 -7.00 3.94
CA ILE A 20 1.65 -7.97 3.33
C ILE A 20 2.26 -8.50 2.04
N ASP A 21 2.77 -9.74 2.09
CA ASP A 21 3.38 -10.46 0.96
C ASP A 21 2.55 -11.66 0.48
N ARG A 22 1.55 -12.08 1.27
CA ARG A 22 0.57 -13.13 0.94
C ARG A 22 -0.62 -12.51 0.22
N PHE A 23 -0.80 -12.86 -1.05
CA PHE A 23 -1.79 -12.24 -1.93
C PHE A 23 -2.49 -13.26 -2.83
N GLU A 24 -3.82 -13.28 -2.79
CA GLU A 24 -4.65 -14.06 -3.71
C GLU A 24 -5.63 -13.13 -4.42
N ILE A 25 -5.52 -13.01 -5.75
CA ILE A 25 -6.46 -12.22 -6.54
C ILE A 25 -7.75 -13.03 -6.75
N ILE A 26 -8.87 -12.46 -6.31
CA ILE A 26 -10.21 -13.08 -6.43
C ILE A 26 -10.88 -12.62 -7.72
N ASP A 27 -10.88 -11.32 -8.00
CA ASP A 27 -11.54 -10.73 -9.16
C ASP A 27 -10.85 -9.45 -9.62
N VAL A 28 -10.88 -9.19 -10.93
CA VAL A 28 -10.31 -7.98 -11.53
C VAL A 28 -11.27 -7.44 -12.56
N SER A 29 -11.69 -6.20 -12.34
CA SER A 29 -12.54 -5.45 -13.27
C SER A 29 -11.78 -4.28 -13.89
N ALA A 30 -12.48 -3.48 -14.71
CA ALA A 30 -11.91 -2.26 -15.26
C ALA A 30 -11.65 -1.17 -14.19
N THR A 31 -12.33 -1.25 -13.04
CA THR A 31 -12.34 -0.20 -12.01
C THR A 31 -11.93 -0.69 -10.63
N THR A 32 -11.90 -2.00 -10.39
CA THR A 32 -11.64 -2.57 -9.06
C THR A 32 -10.78 -3.83 -9.15
N ILE A 33 -10.02 -4.08 -8.08
CA ILE A 33 -9.35 -5.35 -7.82
C ILE A 33 -9.84 -5.87 -6.47
N LYS A 34 -10.28 -7.13 -6.42
CA LYS A 34 -10.61 -7.83 -5.18
C LYS A 34 -9.56 -8.88 -4.91
N ALA A 35 -9.11 -8.95 -3.67
CA ALA A 35 -8.10 -9.91 -3.26
C ALA A 35 -8.32 -10.35 -1.82
N ARG A 36 -7.70 -11.47 -1.47
CA ARG A 36 -7.49 -11.88 -0.10
C ARG A 36 -6.02 -11.71 0.24
N VAL A 37 -5.75 -11.11 1.40
CA VAL A 37 -4.40 -10.89 1.89
C VAL A 37 -4.20 -11.61 3.22
N GLY A 38 -2.97 -12.07 3.49
CA GLY A 38 -2.60 -12.61 4.80
C GLY A 38 -1.93 -11.55 5.64
N TRP A 39 -2.32 -11.43 6.92
CA TRP A 39 -1.60 -10.59 7.86
C TRP A 39 -0.21 -11.18 8.15
N PRO A 40 0.83 -10.34 8.29
CA PRO A 40 2.15 -10.82 8.70
C PRO A 40 2.10 -11.35 10.13
N ASP A 41 2.98 -12.32 10.43
CA ASP A 41 3.19 -12.79 11.80
C ASP A 41 3.77 -11.64 12.66
N ASP A 42 2.99 -11.20 13.64
CA ASP A 42 3.34 -10.14 14.59
C ASP A 42 4.01 -10.69 15.87
N GLY A 43 4.28 -11.99 15.92
CA GLY A 43 4.93 -12.68 17.02
C GLY A 43 3.99 -13.07 18.16
N VAL A 44 2.67 -13.04 17.93
CA VAL A 44 1.71 -13.57 18.91
C VAL A 44 1.77 -15.10 18.99
N PRO A 45 1.59 -15.70 20.18
CA PRO A 45 1.75 -17.15 20.37
C PRO A 45 0.79 -18.02 19.56
N ASP A 46 -0.34 -17.47 19.12
CA ASP A 46 -1.45 -18.19 18.50
C ASP A 46 -1.64 -17.78 17.01
N TYR A 47 -0.59 -17.28 16.34
CA TYR A 47 -0.67 -16.93 14.92
C TYR A 47 -0.96 -18.17 14.06
N ASP A 48 -2.08 -18.15 13.34
CA ASP A 48 -2.41 -19.12 12.30
C ASP A 48 -2.54 -18.39 10.96
N ALA A 49 -1.59 -18.63 10.07
CA ALA A 49 -1.57 -18.04 8.74
C ALA A 49 -2.90 -18.25 7.98
N GLU A 50 -3.57 -19.39 8.14
CA GLU A 50 -4.81 -19.70 7.42
C GLU A 50 -6.02 -18.93 7.98
N GLU A 51 -5.99 -18.55 9.25
CA GLU A 51 -7.06 -17.77 9.90
C GLU A 51 -6.80 -16.25 9.81
N GLU A 52 -5.53 -15.84 9.82
CA GLU A 52 -5.09 -14.45 9.75
C GLU A 52 -5.11 -13.91 8.31
N VAL A 53 -6.32 -13.81 7.75
CA VAL A 53 -6.60 -13.31 6.40
C VAL A 53 -7.62 -12.17 6.40
N GLN A 54 -7.52 -11.29 5.41
CA GLN A 54 -8.43 -10.16 5.20
C GLN A 54 -8.83 -10.09 3.73
N ASP A 55 -10.13 -10.04 3.46
CA ASP A 55 -10.61 -9.69 2.12
C ASP A 55 -10.46 -8.18 1.92
N ILE A 56 -10.03 -7.77 0.72
CA ILE A 56 -9.82 -6.36 0.35
C ILE A 56 -10.46 -6.05 -1.00
N GLU A 57 -10.80 -4.78 -1.18
CA GLU A 57 -11.18 -4.22 -2.47
C GLU A 57 -10.44 -2.91 -2.70
N TRP A 58 -9.73 -2.86 -3.81
CA TRP A 58 -9.07 -1.65 -4.27
C TRP A 58 -9.82 -1.07 -5.46
N GLU A 59 -10.39 0.12 -5.30
CA GLU A 59 -10.80 0.94 -6.43
C GLU A 59 -9.54 1.45 -7.13
N ILE A 60 -9.38 1.16 -8.42
CA ILE A 60 -8.19 1.53 -9.19
C ILE A 60 -8.15 3.05 -9.28
N GLN A 61 -7.32 3.66 -8.43
CA GLN A 61 -7.20 5.11 -8.33
C GLN A 61 -6.27 5.64 -9.42
N ALA A 62 -6.72 6.67 -10.14
CA ALA A 62 -5.90 7.40 -11.11
C ALA A 62 -5.03 8.46 -10.41
N LEU A 63 -4.23 8.04 -9.43
CA LEU A 63 -3.26 8.90 -8.75
C LEU A 63 -2.06 9.12 -9.67
N GLU A 64 -1.57 10.36 -9.72
CA GLU A 64 -0.37 10.67 -10.49
C GLU A 64 0.55 11.57 -9.64
N PRO A 65 1.84 11.21 -9.49
CA PRO A 65 2.53 10.06 -10.07
C PRO A 65 2.47 8.78 -9.20
N THR A 66 1.72 7.75 -9.62
CA THR A 66 1.65 6.47 -8.87
C THR A 66 3.00 5.76 -8.81
N ASP A 67 3.76 5.72 -9.91
CA ASP A 67 5.04 4.97 -9.93
C ASP A 67 6.10 5.61 -9.03
N ASP A 68 6.17 6.95 -8.97
CA ASP A 68 7.05 7.66 -8.04
C ASP A 68 6.57 7.49 -6.58
N ALA A 69 5.25 7.48 -6.33
CA ALA A 69 4.71 7.22 -4.99
C ALA A 69 5.09 5.83 -4.47
N LEU A 70 4.98 4.81 -5.32
CA LEU A 70 5.38 3.44 -4.96
C LEU A 70 6.89 3.29 -4.82
N THR A 71 7.68 4.00 -5.63
CA THR A 71 9.15 4.04 -5.49
C THR A 71 9.56 4.70 -4.16
N LEU A 72 8.84 5.75 -3.74
CA LEU A 72 9.03 6.38 -2.43
C LEU A 72 8.65 5.41 -1.30
N ALA A 73 7.58 4.64 -1.46
CA ALA A 73 7.15 3.64 -0.50
C ALA A 73 8.20 2.53 -0.32
N GLU A 74 8.75 2.01 -1.41
CA GLU A 74 9.85 1.04 -1.41
C GLU A 74 11.09 1.58 -0.67
N TYR A 75 11.48 2.82 -0.96
CA TYR A 75 12.57 3.48 -0.23
C TYR A 75 12.31 3.57 1.29
N LEU A 76 11.08 3.89 1.70
CA LEU A 76 10.71 3.97 3.11
C LEU A 76 10.81 2.61 3.81
N ILE A 77 10.45 1.52 3.12
CA ILE A 77 10.59 0.15 3.63
C ILE A 77 12.07 -0.22 3.76
N ASP A 78 12.85 -0.04 2.70
CA ASP A 78 14.27 -0.43 2.63
C ASP A 78 15.13 0.27 3.71
N GLU A 79 14.79 1.52 4.03
CA GLU A 79 15.49 2.31 5.04
C GLU A 79 14.91 2.13 6.46
N GLY A 80 13.90 1.28 6.66
CA GLY A 80 13.25 1.06 7.95
C GLY A 80 12.57 2.32 8.51
N LEU A 81 12.03 3.16 7.62
CA LEU A 81 11.39 4.44 7.95
C LEU A 81 9.86 4.32 8.11
N MET A 82 9.34 3.09 8.11
CA MET A 82 7.94 2.77 8.35
C MET A 82 7.76 2.06 9.69
N CYS A 83 6.69 2.38 10.40
CA CYS A 83 6.16 1.60 11.51
C CYS A 83 4.69 1.34 11.20
N SER A 84 4.37 0.12 10.76
CA SER A 84 3.05 -0.22 10.20
C SER A 84 2.67 0.74 9.05
N ASP A 85 1.67 1.58 9.25
CA ASP A 85 1.11 2.56 8.32
C ASP A 85 1.79 3.95 8.41
N ARG A 86 2.70 4.14 9.37
CA ARG A 86 3.25 5.44 9.72
C ARG A 86 4.68 5.65 9.25
N ILE A 87 4.92 6.77 8.57
CA ILE A 87 6.25 7.30 8.24
C ILE A 87 6.90 7.86 9.51
N MET A 88 8.04 7.30 9.88
CA MET A 88 8.74 7.60 11.15
C MET A 88 9.68 8.80 11.09
N ILE A 89 9.88 9.37 9.91
CA ILE A 89 10.77 10.51 9.67
C ILE A 89 9.98 11.75 9.25
N GLY A 90 10.48 12.94 9.62
CA GLY A 90 9.86 14.19 9.20
C GLY A 90 9.96 14.40 7.68
N ARG A 91 8.93 15.01 7.09
CA ARG A 91 8.84 15.28 5.64
C ARG A 91 10.07 15.98 5.07
N ASP A 92 10.59 17.01 5.75
CA ASP A 92 11.75 17.77 5.27
C ASP A 92 13.02 16.91 5.26
N GLN A 93 13.17 16.05 6.27
CA GLN A 93 14.29 15.11 6.35
C GLN A 93 14.19 14.03 5.27
N LEU A 94 12.99 13.50 5.02
CA LEU A 94 12.74 12.54 3.95
C LEU A 94 13.06 13.12 2.57
N SER A 95 12.60 14.35 2.30
CA SER A 95 12.88 15.09 1.07
C SER A 95 14.39 15.27 0.85
N ALA A 96 15.13 15.63 1.90
CA ALA A 96 16.58 15.78 1.83
C ALA A 96 17.32 14.46 1.56
N ARG A 97 16.80 13.32 2.05
CA ARG A 97 17.44 12.01 1.87
C ARG A 97 17.22 11.42 0.47
N ILE A 98 16.01 11.54 -0.07
CA ILE A 98 15.68 10.93 -1.38
C ILE A 98 16.30 11.70 -2.56
N GLY A 99 16.66 12.97 -2.36
CA GLY A 99 17.37 13.78 -3.35
C GLY A 99 16.55 14.11 -4.61
N TRP A 100 15.23 13.99 -4.54
CA TRP A 100 14.33 14.39 -5.64
C TRP A 100 14.15 15.89 -5.69
N SER A 101 13.71 16.40 -6.85
CA SER A 101 13.30 17.80 -6.92
C SER A 101 12.08 18.02 -6.00
N PRO A 102 11.91 19.22 -5.41
CA PRO A 102 10.78 19.49 -4.51
C PRO A 102 9.42 19.17 -5.14
N LEU A 103 9.24 19.55 -6.41
CA LEU A 103 8.00 19.26 -7.15
C LEU A 103 7.74 17.76 -7.30
N LYS A 104 8.78 16.98 -7.64
CA LYS A 104 8.67 15.53 -7.79
C LYS A 104 8.34 14.87 -6.44
N PHE A 105 9.06 15.24 -5.39
CA PHE A 105 8.82 14.74 -4.04
C PHE A 105 7.40 15.03 -3.56
N ASP A 106 6.96 16.29 -3.69
CA ASP A 106 5.63 16.72 -3.24
C ASP A 106 4.51 15.97 -3.96
N ALA A 107 4.63 15.75 -5.27
CA ALA A 107 3.64 15.00 -6.03
C ALA A 107 3.60 13.52 -5.60
N ALA A 108 4.77 12.90 -5.42
CA ALA A 108 4.88 11.49 -5.04
C ALA A 108 4.38 11.23 -3.61
N ILE A 109 4.79 12.05 -2.62
CA ILE A 109 4.33 11.89 -1.24
C ILE A 109 2.82 12.12 -1.14
N GLN A 110 2.27 13.12 -1.85
CA GLN A 110 0.82 13.33 -1.86
C GLN A 110 0.08 12.16 -2.50
N SER A 111 0.61 11.59 -3.58
CA SER A 111 0.02 10.40 -4.19
C SER A 111 0.08 9.20 -3.25
N LEU A 112 1.18 8.99 -2.52
CA LEU A 112 1.31 7.91 -1.55
C LEU A 112 0.29 8.05 -0.40
N LEU A 113 0.17 9.24 0.19
CA LEU A 113 -0.76 9.53 1.30
C LEU A 113 -2.24 9.44 0.89
N ASN A 114 -2.54 9.62 -0.40
CA ASN A 114 -3.91 9.54 -0.91
C ASN A 114 -4.29 8.12 -1.35
N MET A 115 -3.34 7.19 -1.43
CA MET A 115 -3.63 5.82 -1.80
C MET A 115 -4.38 5.11 -0.66
N LYS A 116 -5.48 4.45 -1.01
CA LYS A 116 -6.33 3.73 -0.06
C LYS A 116 -6.77 2.39 -0.62
N VAL A 117 -6.75 1.35 0.20
CA VAL A 117 -7.27 0.02 -0.13
C VAL A 117 -8.29 -0.36 0.93
N ASP A 118 -9.54 -0.62 0.54
CA ASP A 118 -10.61 -0.94 1.50
C ASP A 118 -10.45 -2.37 2.02
N MET A 119 -10.60 -2.55 3.33
CA MET A 119 -10.80 -3.84 3.98
C MET A 119 -12.28 -4.24 3.87
N GLN A 120 -12.54 -5.53 3.69
CA GLN A 120 -13.89 -6.09 3.60
C GLN A 120 -14.10 -7.17 4.65
N ASP A 121 -15.11 -6.98 5.49
CA ASP A 121 -15.61 -8.00 6.42
C ASP A 121 -17.04 -8.37 6.03
N ASP A 122 -17.29 -9.67 5.83
CA ASP A 122 -18.58 -10.19 5.36
C ASP A 122 -19.12 -9.45 4.11
N GLY A 123 -18.21 -9.07 3.20
CA GLY A 123 -18.52 -8.35 1.95
C GLY A 123 -18.89 -6.88 2.14
N ARG A 124 -18.60 -6.29 3.31
CA ARG A 124 -18.83 -4.87 3.61
C ARG A 124 -17.51 -4.16 3.87
N LYS A 125 -17.37 -2.94 3.34
CA LYS A 125 -16.21 -2.09 3.63
C LYS A 125 -16.21 -1.67 5.10
N THR A 126 -15.13 -1.93 5.81
CA THR A 126 -15.02 -1.67 7.26
C THR A 126 -13.97 -0.61 7.57
N ASP A 127 -12.73 -0.84 7.15
CA ASP A 127 -11.62 0.11 7.28
C ASP A 127 -10.82 0.17 5.97
N PHE A 128 -9.69 0.88 5.94
CA PHE A 128 -8.81 0.95 4.78
C PHE A 128 -7.34 1.01 5.17
N TYR A 129 -6.49 0.39 4.36
CA TYR A 129 -5.04 0.61 4.40
C TYR A 129 -4.70 1.96 3.79
N PHE A 130 -3.90 2.77 4.49
CA PHE A 130 -3.37 4.05 4.00
C PHE A 130 -2.05 4.37 4.72
N VAL A 131 -1.26 5.29 4.16
CA VAL A 131 -0.01 5.75 4.77
C VAL A 131 -0.20 7.14 5.37
N HIS A 132 0.42 7.42 6.52
CA HIS A 132 0.43 8.74 7.14
C HIS A 132 1.76 9.10 7.84
N PHE A 133 1.88 10.34 8.35
CA PHE A 133 3.02 10.83 9.17
C PHE A 133 2.72 10.73 10.68
#